data_AF-A0A964Q2Z7-F1
#
_entry.id   AF-A0A964Q2Z7-F1
#
_cell.length_a   1.000
_cell.length_b   1.000
_cell.length_c   1.000
_cell.angle_alpha   90.00
_cell.angle_beta   90.00
_cell.angle_gamma   90.00
#
_symmetry.space_group_name_H-M   'P 1'
#
loop_
_entity.id
_entity.type
_entity.pdbx_description
1 polymer ?
#
loop_
_entity_poly.entity_id
_entity_poly.type
_entity_poly.pdbx_seq_one_letter_code
_entity_poly.pdbx_strand_id
1 'polypeptide(L)'
;MAFIDIKLPDIDGLALMDEINKSFHHMPCFIISGYFLSQEELNKLKERAGGKPVGIIPKPFQGKQIEEAIRQCQLSWSRSGRL
;
A
#
# COMPACT_ATOMS: atom_id res chain seq x y z
N MET A 1 -6.92 -6.27 2.95
CA MET A 1 -5.83 -5.49 2.34
C MET A 1 -6.32 -4.97 1.00
N ALA A 2 -5.77 -3.85 0.53
CA ALA A 2 -6.10 -3.29 -0.78
C ALA A 2 -4.83 -3.09 -1.62
N PHE A 3 -4.94 -3.34 -2.93
CA PHE A 3 -3.94 -2.96 -3.93
C PHE A 3 -4.52 -1.81 -4.76
N ILE A 4 -3.86 -0.66 -4.77
CA ILE A 4 -4.39 0.58 -5.32
C ILE A 4 -3.48 1.07 -6.42
N ASP A 5 -4.00 1.30 -7.62
CA ASP A 5 -3.27 1.97 -8.68
C ASP A 5 -3.09 3.45 -8.36
N ILE A 6 -1.86 3.97 -8.45
CA ILE A 6 -1.60 5.39 -8.15
C ILE A 6 -2.23 6.33 -9.18
N LYS A 7 -2.37 5.89 -10.44
CA LYS A 7 -3.02 6.66 -11.51
C LYS A 7 -4.26 5.91 -11.98
N LEU A 8 -5.37 6.09 -11.26
CA LEU A 8 -6.69 5.78 -11.81
C LEU A 8 -7.12 6.94 -12.74
N PRO A 9 -7.91 6.67 -13.79
CA PRO A 9 -8.32 7.71 -14.75
C PRO A 9 -9.18 8.80 -14.12
N ASP A 10 -10.04 8.44 -13.16
CA ASP A 10 -11.06 9.33 -12.60
C ASP A 10 -10.80 9.73 -11.13
N ILE A 11 -9.93 9.00 -10.43
CA ILE A 11 -9.71 9.12 -8.98
C ILE A 11 -8.20 9.15 -8.69
N ASP A 12 -7.76 10.01 -7.77
CA ASP A 12 -6.39 9.94 -7.26
C ASP A 12 -6.25 8.73 -6.33
N GLY A 13 -5.38 7.78 -6.68
CA GLY A 13 -5.15 6.58 -5.87
C GLY A 13 -4.69 6.88 -4.44
N LEU A 14 -4.02 8.02 -4.23
CA LEU A 14 -3.63 8.47 -2.89
C LEU A 14 -4.83 8.99 -2.09
N ALA A 15 -5.76 9.70 -2.74
CA ALA A 15 -7.00 10.12 -2.09
C ALA A 15 -7.87 8.91 -1.72
N LEU A 16 -7.92 7.88 -2.58
CA LEU A 16 -8.58 6.62 -2.26
C LEU A 16 -7.96 5.91 -1.05
N MET A 17 -6.62 5.91 -0.94
CA MET A 17 -5.92 5.39 0.23
C MET A 17 -6.32 6.14 1.50
N ASP A 18 -6.45 7.47 1.45
CA ASP A 18 -6.86 8.28 2.60
C ASP A 18 -8.29 7.93 3.05
N GLU A 19 -9.23 7.73 2.11
CA GLU A 19 -10.60 7.30 2.42
C GLU A 19 -10.67 5.88 2.99
N ILE A 20 -9.88 4.97 2.45
CA ILE A 20 -9.71 3.62 3.00
C ILE A 20 -9.15 3.70 4.43
N ASN A 21 -8.17 4.56 4.67
CA ASN A 21 -7.55 4.68 5.98
C ASN A 21 -8.51 5.21 7.05
N LYS A 22 -9.42 6.11 6.68
CA LYS A 22 -10.49 6.62 7.55
C LYS A 22 -11.53 5.53 7.86
N SER A 23 -11.96 4.80 6.84
CA SER A 23 -13.05 3.82 6.95
C SER A 23 -12.59 2.48 7.54
N PHE A 24 -11.35 2.09 7.28
CA PHE A 24 -10.75 0.82 7.67
C PHE A 24 -9.40 1.05 8.34
N HIS A 25 -9.45 1.38 9.63
CA HIS A 25 -8.27 1.68 10.47
C HIS A 25 -7.19 0.59 10.47
N HIS A 26 -7.56 -0.65 10.15
CA HIS A 26 -6.67 -1.80 10.15
C HIS A 26 -6.39 -2.35 8.75
N MET A 27 -6.87 -1.76 7.66
CA MET A 27 -6.61 -2.32 6.34
C MET A 27 -5.22 -1.91 5.80
N PRO A 28 -4.33 -2.86 5.51
CA PRO A 28 -3.07 -2.59 4.83
C PRO A 28 -3.31 -2.22 3.37
N CYS A 29 -2.54 -1.27 2.85
CA CYS A 29 -2.67 -0.75 1.48
C CYS A 29 -1.34 -0.85 0.75
N PHE A 30 -1.34 -1.42 -0.46
CA PHE A 30 -0.19 -1.49 -1.35
C PHE A 30 -0.45 -0.65 -2.59
N ILE A 31 0.48 0.23 -2.94
CA ILE A 31 0.37 1.09 -4.12
C ILE A 31 1.01 0.40 -5.31
N ILE A 32 0.28 0.32 -6.42
CA ILE A 32 0.80 -0.12 -7.71
C ILE A 32 1.09 1.13 -8.54
N SER A 33 2.33 1.26 -9.01
CA SER A 33 2.77 2.46 -9.75
C SER A 33 3.51 2.09 -11.03
N GLY A 34 3.21 2.76 -12.15
CA GLY A 34 4.04 2.71 -13.36
C GLY A 34 5.28 3.59 -13.31
N TYR A 35 5.45 4.35 -12.23
CA TYR A 35 6.54 5.31 -12.06
C TYR A 35 7.34 4.99 -10.81
N PHE A 36 8.63 5.26 -10.87
CA PHE A 36 9.47 5.28 -9.69
C PHE A 36 9.09 6.48 -8.83
N LEU A 37 8.75 6.22 -7.57
CA LEU A 37 8.59 7.28 -6.59
C LEU A 37 9.95 7.63 -6.00
N SER A 38 10.17 8.92 -5.83
CA SER A 38 11.31 9.44 -5.08
C SER A 38 11.27 9.00 -3.62
N GLN A 39 12.41 9.10 -2.94
CA GLN A 39 12.49 8.80 -1.51
C GLN A 39 11.58 9.69 -0.66
N GLU A 40 11.36 10.94 -1.08
CA GLU A 40 10.45 11.87 -0.42
C GLU A 40 8.99 11.43 -0.54
N GLU A 41 8.57 11.01 -1.74
CA GLU A 41 7.22 10.49 -1.99
C GLU A 41 6.97 9.17 -1.23
N LEU A 42 7.98 8.31 -1.14
CA LEU A 42 7.96 7.10 -0.32
C LEU A 42 7.76 7.42 1.18
N ASN A 43 8.41 8.46 1.69
CA ASN A 43 8.27 8.88 3.08
C ASN A 43 6.86 9.43 3.35
N LYS A 44 6.36 10.30 2.46
CA LYS A 44 4.98 10.83 2.53
C LYS A 44 3.94 9.70 2.52
N LEU A 45 4.13 8.67 1.70
CA LEU A 45 3.26 7.49 1.69
C LEU A 45 3.26 6.72 3.01
N LYS A 46 4.42 6.54 3.62
CA LYS A 46 4.55 5.89 4.94
C LYS A 46 3.88 6.69 6.04
N GLU A 47 4.03 8.01 6.02
CA GLU A 47 3.36 8.91 6.96
C GLU A 47 1.84 8.82 6.82
N ARG A 48 1.32 8.89 5.59
CA ARG A 48 -0.13 8.73 5.29
C ARG A 48 -0.68 7.39 5.74
N ALA A 49 0.13 6.32 5.68
CA ALA A 49 -0.29 5.00 6.12
C ALA A 49 -0.49 4.90 7.65
N GLY A 50 0.00 5.87 8.44
CA GLY A 50 -0.23 5.91 9.88
C GLY A 50 0.32 4.69 10.61
N GLY A 51 1.50 4.21 10.20
CA GLY A 51 2.14 3.02 10.80
C GLY A 51 1.59 1.68 10.32
N LYS A 52 0.62 1.66 9.40
CA LYS A 52 0.15 0.44 8.72
C LYS A 52 1.19 -0.01 7.68
N PRO A 53 1.26 -1.32 7.37
CA PRO A 53 2.07 -1.79 6.25
C PRO A 53 1.63 -1.11 4.96
N VAL A 54 2.57 -0.39 4.33
CA VAL A 54 2.43 0.21 3.01
C VAL A 54 3.66 -0.12 2.18
N GLY A 55 3.43 -0.52 0.94
CA GLY A 55 4.48 -0.87 -0.01
C GLY A 55 4.14 -0.42 -1.41
N ILE A 56 5.16 -0.39 -2.28
CA ILE A 56 5.00 -0.05 -3.69
C ILE A 56 5.36 -1.24 -4.56
N ILE A 57 4.49 -1.51 -5.54
CA ILE A 57 4.68 -2.54 -6.54
C ILE A 57 4.81 -1.84 -7.91
N PRO A 58 6.01 -1.80 -8.50
CA PRO A 58 6.22 -1.12 -9.78
C PRO A 58 5.63 -1.92 -10.94
N LYS A 59 5.06 -1.26 -11.96
CA LYS A 59 4.67 -1.88 -13.22
C LYS A 59 5.84 -1.85 -14.22
N PRO A 60 6.00 -2.88 -15.07
CA PRO A 60 5.29 -4.15 -15.01
C PRO A 60 5.73 -4.98 -13.78
N PHE A 61 4.81 -5.74 -13.22
CA PHE A 61 5.10 -6.67 -12.13
C PHE A 61 4.74 -8.11 -12.49
N GLN A 62 5.35 -9.05 -11.78
CA GLN A 62 5.05 -10.47 -11.81
C GLN A 62 4.21 -10.87 -10.59
N GLY A 63 3.49 -11.99 -10.67
CA GLY A 63 2.69 -12.53 -9.55
C GLY A 63 3.49 -12.67 -8.26
N LYS A 64 4.78 -13.03 -8.35
CA LYS A 64 5.69 -13.14 -7.20
C LYS A 64 5.79 -11.86 -6.35
N GLN A 65 5.68 -10.68 -6.96
CA GLN A 65 5.74 -9.41 -6.23
C GLN A 65 4.47 -9.17 -5.41
N ILE A 66 3.31 -9.63 -5.90
CA ILE A 66 2.05 -9.59 -5.16
C ILE A 66 2.09 -10.60 -4.02
N GLU A 67 2.56 -11.83 -4.29
CA GLU A 67 2.71 -12.89 -3.28
C GLU A 67 3.61 -12.42 -2.12
N GLU A 68 4.74 -11.80 -2.42
CA GLU A 68 5.65 -11.29 -1.40
C GLU A 68 5.02 -10.14 -0.60
N ALA A 69 4.29 -9.23 -1.25
CA ALA A 69 3.57 -8.16 -0.57
C ALA A 69 2.53 -8.72 0.43
N ILE A 70 1.77 -9.73 0.02
CA ILE A 70 0.80 -10.44 0.88
C ILE A 70 1.52 -11.09 2.06
N ARG A 71 2.61 -11.81 1.80
CA ARG A 71 3.39 -12.51 2.83
C ARG A 71 3.97 -11.55 3.86
N GLN A 72 4.57 -10.45 3.42
CA GLN A 72 5.12 -9.42 4.32
C GLN A 72 4.02 -8.78 5.16
N CYS A 73 2.86 -8.54 4.56
CA CYS A 73 1.69 -8.03 5.27
C CYS A 73 1.24 -8.97 6.39
N GLN A 74 1.13 -10.27 6.09
CA GLN A 74 0.74 -11.29 7.07
C GLN A 74 1.74 -11.38 8.23
N LEU A 75 3.04 -11.40 7.92
CA LEU A 75 4.10 -11.45 8.95
C LEU A 75 4.08 -10.23 9.87
N SER A 76 3.89 -9.04 9.33
CA SER A 76 3.76 -7.80 10.12
C SER A 76 2.52 -7.84 11.03
N TRP A 77 1.43 -8.46 10.57
CA TRP A 77 0.18 -8.57 11.31
C TRP A 77 0.27 -9.59 12.46
N SER A 78 0.84 -10.78 12.21
CA SER A 78 1.01 -11.82 13.23
C SER A 78 1.90 -11.36 14.40
N ARG A 79 2.91 -10.52 14.12
CA ARG A 79 3.80 -9.96 15.15
C ARG A 79 3.14 -8.86 15.99
N SER A 80 2.01 -8.33 15.54
CA SER A 80 1.27 -7.25 16.23
C SER A 80 0.17 -7.77 17.15
N GLY A 81 0.04 -9.09 17.35
CA GLY A 81 -0.91 -9.71 18.29
C GLY A 81 -2.40 -9.56 17.93
N ARG A 82 -2.73 -9.35 16.64
CA ARG A 82 -4.12 -9.16 16.15
C ARG A 82 -4.65 -10.37 15.35
N LEU A 83 -4.29 -11.58 15.75
CA LEU A 83 -4.90 -12.83 15.32
C LEU A 83 -5.30 -13.64 16.54
#